data_AF-A0A871EN32-F1
#
_entry.id   AF-A0A871EN32-F1
#
_cell.length_a   1.000
_cell.length_b   1.000
_cell.length_c   1.000
_cell.angle_alpha   90.00
_cell.angle_beta   90.00
_cell.angle_gamma   90.00
#
_symmetry.space_group_name_H-M   'P 1'
#
loop_
_entity.id
_entity.type
_entity.pdbx_description
1 polymer ?
#
loop_
_entity_poly.entity_id
_entity_poly.type
_entity_poly.pdbx_seq_one_letter_code
_entity_poly.pdbx_strand_id
1 'polypeptide(L)'
;YIGSCDSDMEKGSLRCDANVSVRLKGSSTFGTRCEIKNLNSIRYIVQAIDYEIQRQIEILEGGEEISQDTLLFDVASGKTKVMRNKEDASD
;
A
#
# COMPACT_ATOMS: atom_id res chain seq x y z
N TYR A 1 2.47 29.40 2.99
CA TYR A 1 2.63 28.42 4.09
C TYR A 1 1.63 28.75 5.17
N ILE A 2 0.89 27.78 5.71
CA ILE A 2 -0.22 28.03 6.67
C ILE A 2 0.27 27.95 8.13
N GLY A 3 1.44 27.36 8.39
CA GLY A 3 2.09 27.36 9.71
C GLY A 3 1.44 26.48 10.77
N SER A 4 0.51 25.60 10.38
CA SER A 4 -0.28 24.77 11.30
C SER A 4 0.37 23.43 11.67
N CYS A 5 1.34 22.95 10.89
CA CYS A 5 2.05 21.69 11.13
C CYS A 5 3.47 21.78 10.54
N ASP A 6 4.42 21.12 11.21
CA ASP A 6 5.81 21.01 10.74
C ASP A 6 5.99 19.96 9.63
N SER A 7 4.96 19.14 9.38
CA SER A 7 4.87 18.13 8.30
C SER A 7 6.06 17.17 8.20
N ASP A 8 6.72 16.94 9.34
CA ASP A 8 7.86 16.06 9.50
C ASP A 8 7.37 14.63 9.81
N MET A 9 7.63 13.71 8.87
CA MET A 9 7.26 12.30 9.00
C MET A 9 8.16 11.54 9.98
N GLU A 10 9.43 11.94 10.13
CA GLU A 10 10.36 11.27 11.07
C GLU A 10 9.96 11.55 12.51
N LYS A 11 9.43 12.75 12.79
CA LYS A 11 8.85 13.11 14.09
C LYS A 11 7.42 12.62 14.30
N GLY A 12 6.83 11.95 13.31
CA GLY A 12 5.44 11.46 13.36
C GLY A 12 4.38 12.56 13.29
N SER A 13 4.76 13.80 12.96
CA SER A 13 3.84 14.94 12.76
C SER A 13 3.07 14.85 11.44
N LEU A 14 3.55 14.02 10.51
CA LEU A 14 2.85 13.60 9.31
C LEU A 14 2.83 12.06 9.22
N ARG A 15 1.64 11.49 9.06
CA ARG A 15 1.44 10.05 8.82
C ARG A 15 0.66 9.85 7.54
N CYS A 16 0.98 8.79 6.81
CA CYS A 16 0.35 8.47 5.54
C CYS A 16 0.13 6.96 5.43
N ASP A 17 -1.10 6.58 5.10
CA ASP A 17 -1.45 5.23 4.68
C ASP A 17 -1.67 5.25 3.15
N ALA A 18 -1.07 4.30 2.44
CA ALA A 18 -1.15 4.22 0.98
C ALA A 18 -2.17 3.15 0.56
N ASN A 19 -3.13 3.55 -0.29
CA ASN A 19 -4.13 2.63 -0.85
C ASN A 19 -3.81 2.39 -2.32
N VAL A 20 -3.52 1.14 -2.69
CA VAL A 20 -3.04 0.79 -4.03
C VAL A 20 -3.95 -0.27 -4.65
N SER A 21 -4.39 -0.02 -5.88
CA SER A 21 -5.00 -1.01 -6.75
C SER A 21 -4.53 -0.82 -8.19
N VAL A 22 -4.28 -1.92 -8.89
CA VAL A 22 -4.00 -1.93 -10.32
C VAL A 22 -5.23 -2.38 -11.10
N ARG A 23 -5.33 -1.97 -12.37
CA ARG A 23 -6.37 -2.44 -13.28
C ARG A 23 -5.83 -2.58 -14.69
N LEU A 24 -6.41 -3.49 -15.46
CA LEU A 24 -6.11 -3.63 -16.88
C LEU A 24 -6.43 -2.34 -17.65
N LYS A 25 -5.55 -1.98 -18.57
CA LYS A 25 -5.73 -0.79 -19.41
C LYS A 25 -7.01 -0.93 -20.24
N GLY A 26 -7.91 0.04 -20.12
CA GLY A 26 -9.21 0.03 -20.79
C GLY A 26 -10.35 -0.56 -19.97
N SER A 27 -10.08 -1.15 -18.79
CA SER A 27 -11.13 -1.57 -17.86
C SER A 27 -11.78 -0.37 -17.16
N SER A 28 -13.12 -0.37 -17.10
CA SER A 28 -13.90 0.57 -16.28
C SER A 28 -13.96 0.17 -14.81
N THR A 29 -13.60 -1.08 -14.48
CA THR A 29 -13.72 -1.63 -13.14
C THR A 29 -12.43 -1.37 -12.35
N PHE A 30 -12.58 -0.93 -11.10
CA PHE A 30 -11.46 -0.80 -10.18
C PHE A 30 -11.00 -2.19 -9.71
N GLY A 31 -9.68 -2.42 -9.61
CA GLY A 31 -9.12 -3.65 -9.04
C GLY A 31 -9.23 -3.71 -7.53
N THR A 32 -8.86 -4.85 -6.94
CA THR A 32 -8.85 -5.03 -5.50
C THR A 32 -7.85 -4.08 -4.84
N ARG A 33 -8.29 -3.42 -3.76
CA ARG A 33 -7.48 -2.44 -3.01
C ARG A 33 -6.66 -3.13 -1.93
N CYS A 34 -5.36 -2.89 -1.90
CA CYS A 34 -4.50 -3.20 -0.76
C CYS A 34 -4.16 -1.90 -0.01
N GLU A 35 -4.11 -1.98 1.32
CA GLU A 35 -3.80 -0.83 2.19
C GLU A 35 -2.45 -1.04 2.87
N ILE A 36 -1.47 -0.19 2.59
CA ILE A 36 -0.14 -0.23 3.20
C ILE A 36 -0.09 0.78 4.34
N LYS A 37 0.19 0.30 5.56
CA LYS A 37 0.24 1.12 6.77
C LYS A 37 1.67 1.38 7.26
N ASN A 38 1.79 2.38 8.14
CA ASN A 38 3.01 2.74 8.87
C ASN A 38 4.18 3.18 7.97
N LEU A 39 3.89 3.99 6.95
CA LEU A 39 4.91 4.60 6.11
C LEU A 39 5.42 5.89 6.77
N ASN A 40 6.66 5.87 7.25
CA ASN A 40 7.26 6.96 8.03
C ASN A 40 8.22 7.86 7.21
N SER A 41 8.29 7.68 5.89
CA SER A 41 9.13 8.49 5.01
C SER A 41 8.52 8.53 3.62
N ILE A 42 8.59 9.69 2.96
CA ILE A 42 8.16 9.85 1.56
C ILE A 42 8.87 8.85 0.64
N ARG A 43 10.17 8.59 0.89
CA ARG A 43 10.93 7.60 0.14
C ARG A 43 10.35 6.20 0.28
N TYR A 44 9.95 5.82 1.49
CA TYR A 44 9.36 4.51 1.75
C TYR A 44 7.95 4.40 1.19
N ILE A 45 7.19 5.50 1.15
CA ILE A 45 5.89 5.54 0.46
C ILE A 45 6.07 5.16 -1.01
N VAL A 46 6.99 5.83 -1.71
CA VAL A 46 7.22 5.56 -3.15
C VAL A 46 7.65 4.11 -3.36
N GLN A 47 8.62 3.62 -2.58
CA GLN A 47 9.09 2.25 -2.69
C GLN A 47 8.01 1.21 -2.40
N ALA A 48 7.17 1.45 -1.39
CA ALA A 48 6.09 0.54 -1.03
C ALA A 48 5.01 0.48 -2.11
N ILE A 49 4.66 1.63 -2.71
CA ILE A 49 3.70 1.71 -3.81
C ILE A 49 4.26 1.00 -5.05
N ASP A 50 5.51 1.26 -5.43
CA ASP A 50 6.13 0.64 -6.60
C ASP A 50 6.20 -0.88 -6.46
N TYR A 51 6.60 -1.37 -5.28
CA TYR A 51 6.61 -2.80 -4.98
C TYR A 51 5.21 -3.41 -5.07
N GLU A 52 4.21 -2.76 -4.48
CA GLU A 52 2.84 -3.30 -4.45
C GLU A 52 2.19 -3.30 -5.84
N ILE A 53 2.47 -2.30 -6.68
CA ILE A 53 2.03 -2.29 -8.08
C ILE A 53 2.59 -3.51 -8.82
N GLN A 54 3.90 -3.76 -8.71
CA GLN A 54 4.53 -4.92 -9.37
C GLN A 54 3.97 -6.24 -8.86
N ARG A 55 3.84 -6.40 -7.54
CA ARG A 55 3.24 -7.59 -6.92
C ARG A 55 1.83 -7.86 -7.45
N GLN A 56 0.97 -6.83 -7.50
CA GLN A 56 -0.39 -6.99 -7.97
C GLN A 56 -0.45 -7.35 -9.47
N ILE A 57 0.44 -6.79 -10.29
CA ILE A 57 0.55 -7.15 -11.70
C ILE A 57 0.97 -8.61 -11.84
N GLU A 58 2.01 -9.06 -11.13
CA GLU A 58 2.50 -10.44 -11.19
C GLU A 58 1.41 -11.45 -10.79
N ILE A 59 0.64 -11.18 -9.74
CA ILE A 59 -0.49 -12.03 -9.30
C ILE A 59 -1.56 -12.12 -10.39
N LEU A 60 -1.98 -10.98 -10.94
CA LEU A 60 -3.00 -10.93 -11.99
C LEU A 60 -2.54 -11.58 -13.31
N GLU A 61 -1.27 -11.41 -13.69
CA GLU A 61 -0.68 -12.06 -14.86
C GLU A 61 -0.52 -13.58 -14.66
N GLY A 62 -0.34 -14.02 -13.41
CA GLY A 62 -0.39 -15.43 -13.01
C GLY A 62 -1.79 -16.05 -13.04
N GLY A 63 -2.84 -15.24 -13.23
CA GLY A 63 -4.24 -15.68 -13.22
C GLY A 63 -4.82 -15.87 -11.81
N GLU A 64 -4.13 -15.37 -10.79
CA GLU A 64 -4.60 -15.34 -9.41
C GLU A 64 -5.38 -14.05 -9.12
N GLU A 65 -6.17 -14.05 -8.06
CA GLU A 65 -6.92 -12.87 -7.61
C GLU A 65 -6.20 -12.16 -6.47
N ILE A 66 -6.24 -10.83 -6.48
CA ILE A 66 -5.71 -10.03 -5.38
C ILE A 66 -6.73 -10.04 -4.23
N SER A 67 -6.27 -10.41 -3.04
CA SER A 67 -7.00 -10.28 -1.77
C SER A 67 -6.97 -8.85 -1.22
N GLN A 68 -8.05 -8.43 -0.58
CA GLN A 68 -8.15 -7.11 0.04
C GLN A 68 -7.45 -7.11 1.41
N ASP A 69 -6.13 -7.00 1.42
CA ASP A 69 -5.34 -7.12 2.65
C ASP A 69 -4.81 -5.78 3.18
N THR A 70 -4.57 -5.76 4.49
CA THR A 70 -3.76 -4.71 5.13
C THR A 70 -2.32 -5.18 5.18
N LEU A 71 -1.43 -4.38 4.61
CA LEU A 71 -0.01 -4.65 4.43
C LEU A 71 0.85 -3.73 5.31
N LEU A 72 2.01 -4.23 5.70
CA LEU A 72 3.10 -3.46 6.29
C LEU A 72 4.27 -3.43 5.33
N PHE A 73 4.93 -2.28 5.22
CA PHE A 73 6.17 -2.17 4.45
C PHE A 73 7.38 -2.46 5.36
N ASP A 74 8.12 -3.52 5.02
CA ASP A 74 9.38 -3.84 5.68
C ASP A 74 10.52 -3.11 4.97
N VAL A 75 11.01 -2.05 5.61
CA VAL A 75 12.07 -1.19 5.07
C VAL A 75 13.39 -1.95 4.87
N ALA A 76 13.67 -2.98 5.68
CA ALA A 76 14.92 -3.72 5.57
C ALA A 76 14.93 -4.62 4.33
N SER A 77 13.79 -5.23 4.00
CA SER A 77 13.65 -6.07 2.81
C SER A 77 13.13 -5.34 1.58
N GLY A 78 12.54 -4.15 1.74
CA GLY A 78 11.88 -3.39 0.68
C GLY A 78 10.60 -4.05 0.18
N LYS A 79 9.94 -4.88 1.00
CA LYS A 79 8.78 -5.70 0.60
C LYS A 79 7.55 -5.39 1.45
N THR A 80 6.37 -5.56 0.86
CA THR A 80 5.10 -5.59 1.60
C THR A 80 4.89 -6.96 2.23
N LYS A 81 4.48 -6.98 3.50
CA LYS A 81 4.07 -8.19 4.24
C LYS A 81 2.62 -8.04 4.67
N VAL A 82 1.88 -9.14 4.63
CA VAL A 82 0.48 -9.12 5.04
C VAL A 82 0.40 -9.07 6.57
N MET A 83 -0.34 -8.10 7.09
CA MET A 83 -0.59 -7.92 8.52
C MET A 83 -1.94 -8.50 8.92
N ARG A 84 -2.97 -8.29 8.09
CA ARG A 84 -4.32 -8.79 8.32
C ARG A 84 -4.96 -9.16 6.98
N ASN A 85 -5.45 -10.39 6.88
CA ASN A 85 -6.32 -10.83 5.80
C ASN A 85 -7.76 -10.44 6.12
N LYS A 86 -8.55 -10.10 5.09
CA LYS A 86 -9.96 -9.75 5.28
C LYS A 86 -10.83 -10.91 5.75
N GLU A 87 -10.36 -12.15 5.65
CA GLU A 87 -11.02 -13.32 6.27
C GLU A 87 -11.09 -13.20 7.80
N ASP A 88 -10.14 -12.51 8.42
CA ASP A 88 -10.10 -12.21 9.87
C ASP A 88 -10.65 -10.81 10.21
N ALA A 89 -11.22 -10.10 9.24
CA ALA A 89 -11.91 -8.84 9.47
C ALA A 89 -13.34 -9.12 9.99
N SER A 90 -13.43 -9.37 11.31
CA SER A 90 -14.65 -9.68 12.07
C SER A 90 -15.93 -9.04 11.53
N ASP A 91 -16.97 -9.90 11.39
CA ASP A 91 -18.38 -9.56 11.57
C ASP A 91 -18.63 -8.88 12.93
#